data_AF-A0A2U0H4N0-F1
#
_entry.id   AF-A0A2U0H4N0-F1
#
_cell.length_a   1.000
_cell.length_b   1.000
_cell.length_c   1.000
_cell.angle_alpha   90.00
_cell.angle_beta   90.00
_cell.angle_gamma   90.00
#
_symmetry.space_group_name_H-M   'P 1'
#
loop_
_entity.id
_entity.type
_entity.pdbx_description
1 polymer ?
#
loop_
_entity_poly.entity_id
_entity_poly.type
_entity_poly.pdbx_seq_one_letter_code
_entity_poly.pdbx_strand_id
1 'polypeptide(L)'
;MDAPPLDSDRQPPSPAPSPVAAHEHGWATESAHCTSEGRLLYVRCLGCGARRVDLQSSPCVPPGAVSVPAAPASARELLQVPVSALEVEQG
;
A
#
# COMPACT_ATOMS: atom_id res chain seq x y z
N MET A 1 -49.99 -18.05 9.06
CA MET A 1 -48.97 -19.01 8.61
C MET A 1 -48.30 -18.41 7.40
N ASP A 2 -47.31 -17.56 7.62
CA ASP A 2 -46.48 -17.02 6.55
C ASP A 2 -45.05 -17.43 6.90
N ALA A 3 -44.44 -18.25 6.05
CA ALA A 3 -43.08 -18.74 6.23
C ALA A 3 -42.11 -17.67 5.70
N PRO A 4 -41.10 -17.22 6.47
CA PRO A 4 -40.14 -16.28 5.95
C PRO A 4 -39.31 -16.92 4.81
N PRO A 5 -38.95 -16.14 3.76
CA PRO A 5 -38.34 -16.67 2.55
C PRO A 5 -36.91 -17.17 2.79
N LEU A 6 -36.72 -18.38 2.28
CA LEU A 6 -35.53 -19.14 1.94
C LEU A 6 -34.16 -18.47 2.17
N ASP A 7 -33.37 -19.16 3.00
CA ASP A 7 -31.90 -19.13 3.20
C ASP A 7 -31.13 -19.36 1.87
N SER A 8 -31.45 -18.63 0.80
CA SER A 8 -30.92 -18.85 -0.56
C SER A 8 -29.66 -18.08 -0.90
N ASP A 9 -29.24 -17.14 -0.04
CA ASP A 9 -28.00 -16.39 -0.22
C ASP A 9 -26.87 -16.87 0.71
N ARG A 10 -27.05 -18.02 1.39
CA ARG A 10 -25.93 -18.59 2.14
C ARG A 10 -25.01 -19.33 1.18
N GLN A 11 -24.19 -18.57 0.45
CA GLN A 11 -23.09 -19.13 -0.32
C GLN A 11 -22.25 -19.99 0.64
N PRO A 12 -22.09 -21.30 0.40
CA PRO A 12 -21.20 -22.12 1.21
C PRO A 12 -19.79 -21.51 1.16
N PRO A 13 -18.99 -21.63 2.22
CA PRO A 13 -17.62 -21.15 2.20
C PRO A 13 -16.90 -21.79 1.01
N SER A 14 -16.36 -20.95 0.13
CA SER A 14 -15.58 -21.40 -1.03
C SER A 14 -14.51 -22.40 -0.56
N PRO A 15 -14.29 -23.51 -1.28
CA PRO A 15 -13.37 -24.56 -0.85
C PRO A 15 -12.01 -23.97 -0.48
N ALA A 16 -11.53 -24.30 0.72
CA ALA A 16 -10.24 -23.84 1.21
C ALA A 16 -9.15 -24.17 0.18
N PRO A 17 -8.26 -23.21 -0.16
CA PRO A 17 -7.24 -23.45 -1.16
C PRO A 17 -6.38 -24.65 -0.72
N SER A 18 -6.22 -25.64 -1.60
CA SER A 18 -5.29 -26.74 -1.38
C SER A 18 -3.90 -26.16 -1.08
N PRO A 19 -3.12 -26.75 -0.15
CA PRO A 19 -1.81 -26.22 0.21
C PRO A 19 -0.92 -26.22 -1.03
N VAL A 20 -0.77 -25.04 -1.63
CA VAL A 20 0.14 -24.84 -2.75
C VAL A 20 1.55 -24.83 -2.17
N ALA A 21 2.47 -25.54 -2.84
CA ALA A 21 3.89 -25.51 -2.46
C ALA A 21 4.32 -24.04 -2.25
N ALA A 22 4.98 -23.74 -1.14
CA ALA A 22 5.46 -22.38 -0.87
C ALA A 22 6.58 -22.03 -1.86
N HIS A 23 6.28 -21.27 -2.90
CA HIS A 23 7.24 -20.76 -3.88
C HIS A 23 6.88 -19.32 -4.23
N GLU A 24 7.80 -18.63 -4.90
CA GLU A 24 7.51 -17.31 -5.47
C GLU A 24 6.46 -17.44 -6.59
N HIS A 25 5.31 -16.82 -6.37
CA HIS A 25 4.20 -16.89 -7.30
C HIS A 25 4.34 -15.86 -8.43
N GLY A 26 4.37 -16.34 -9.68
CA GLY A 26 4.18 -15.51 -10.87
C GLY A 26 2.69 -15.23 -11.12
N TRP A 27 2.16 -14.15 -10.54
CA TRP A 27 0.74 -13.79 -10.62
C TRP A 27 0.37 -13.14 -11.96
N ALA A 28 -0.71 -13.62 -12.59
CA ALA A 28 -1.31 -13.04 -13.78
C ALA A 28 -2.80 -12.72 -13.54
N THR A 29 -3.30 -11.62 -14.12
CA THR A 29 -4.71 -11.23 -13.99
C THR A 29 -5.58 -12.02 -14.95
N GLU A 30 -6.58 -12.74 -14.43
CA GLU A 30 -7.58 -13.47 -15.23
C GLU A 30 -8.77 -12.56 -15.58
N SER A 31 -9.27 -11.82 -14.59
CA SER A 31 -10.36 -10.87 -14.77
C SER A 31 -10.23 -9.65 -13.87
N ALA A 32 -10.87 -8.56 -14.28
CA ALA A 32 -10.87 -7.32 -13.54
C ALA A 32 -12.28 -6.71 -13.54
N HIS A 33 -12.77 -6.33 -12.36
CA HIS A 33 -14.11 -5.79 -12.19
C HIS A 33 -14.06 -4.48 -11.40
N CYS A 34 -14.75 -3.46 -11.90
CA CYS A 34 -14.94 -2.22 -11.16
C CYS A 34 -16.10 -2.40 -10.18
N THR A 35 -15.89 -2.02 -8.92
CA THR A 35 -16.88 -1.98 -7.86
C THR A 35 -16.81 -0.61 -7.18
N SER A 36 -17.75 -0.31 -6.28
CA SER A 36 -17.73 0.93 -5.50
C SER A 36 -16.50 1.05 -4.58
N GLU A 37 -15.88 -0.07 -4.21
CA GLU A 37 -14.67 -0.09 -3.36
C GLU A 37 -13.36 0.05 -4.16
N GLY A 38 -13.43 -0.05 -5.48
CA GLY A 38 -12.26 0.04 -6.36
C GLY A 38 -12.30 -0.99 -7.47
N ARG A 39 -11.12 -1.42 -7.91
CA ARG A 39 -10.97 -2.45 -8.95
C ARG A 39 -10.55 -3.76 -8.30
N LEU A 40 -11.43 -4.75 -8.38
CA LEU A 40 -11.13 -6.13 -7.99
C LEU A 40 -10.40 -6.84 -9.13
N LEU A 41 -9.23 -7.39 -8.85
CA LEU A 41 -8.47 -8.24 -9.76
C LEU A 41 -8.54 -9.68 -9.26
N TYR A 42 -9.05 -10.57 -10.09
CA TYR A 42 -8.91 -12.00 -9.88
C TYR A 42 -7.61 -12.43 -10.54
N VAL A 43 -6.62 -12.83 -9.73
CA VAL A 43 -5.30 -13.20 -10.23
C VAL A 43 -4.95 -14.64 -9.90
N ARG A 44 -4.28 -15.30 -10.83
CA ARG A 44 -3.87 -16.69 -10.75
C ARG A 44 -2.37 -16.83 -10.93
N CYS A 45 -1.76 -17.71 -10.14
CA CYS A 45 -0.36 -18.07 -10.32
C CYS A 45 -0.23 -18.97 -11.55
N LEU A 46 0.66 -18.61 -12.48
CA LEU A 46 0.91 -19.41 -13.67
C LEU A 46 1.66 -20.73 -13.37
N GLY A 47 2.36 -20.81 -12.23
CA GLY A 47 3.10 -22.01 -11.80
C GLY A 47 2.20 -23.07 -11.14
N CYS A 48 1.53 -22.72 -10.04
CA CYS A 48 0.74 -23.68 -9.26
C CYS A 48 -0.78 -23.54 -9.41
N GLY A 49 -1.27 -22.51 -10.09
CA GLY A 49 -2.70 -22.26 -10.21
C GLY A 49 -3.39 -21.74 -8.96
N ALA A 50 -2.64 -21.34 -7.92
CA ALA A 50 -3.18 -20.59 -6.78
C ALA A 50 -3.97 -19.38 -7.29
N ARG A 51 -5.09 -19.07 -6.63
CA ARG A 51 -5.91 -17.90 -6.93
C ARG A 51 -5.93 -16.98 -5.72
N ARG A 52 -5.85 -15.68 -5.97
CA ARG A 52 -6.08 -14.65 -4.96
C ARG A 52 -6.89 -13.51 -5.58
N VAL A 53 -7.56 -12.74 -4.74
CA VAL A 53 -8.26 -11.52 -5.12
C VAL A 53 -7.44 -10.34 -4.62
N ASP A 54 -7.14 -9.40 -5.49
CA ASP A 54 -6.46 -8.15 -5.15
C ASP A 54 -7.46 -6.99 -5.27
N LEU A 55 -7.56 -6.16 -4.24
CA LEU A 55 -8.39 -4.95 -4.27
C LEU A 55 -7.49 -3.75 -4.51
N GLN A 56 -7.58 -3.19 -5.71
CA GLN A 56 -6.98 -1.90 -6.02
C GLN A 56 -7.97 -0.81 -5.65
N SER A 57 -7.80 -0.23 -4.46
CA SER A 57 -8.61 0.92 -4.04
C SER A 57 -8.47 2.06 -5.04
N SER A 58 -9.59 2.66 -5.44
CA SER A 58 -9.60 3.88 -6.25
C SER A 58 -8.77 4.95 -5.52
N PRO A 59 -7.70 5.52 -6.12
CA PRO A 59 -6.96 6.60 -5.49
C PRO A 59 -7.83 7.86 -5.55
N CYS A 60 -8.73 8.03 -4.59
CA CYS A 60 -9.38 9.34 -4.38
C CYS A 60 -8.34 10.37 -3.88
N VAL A 61 -7.18 9.91 -3.40
CA VAL A 61 -6.08 10.77 -2.96
C VAL A 61 -4.78 10.28 -3.63
N PRO A 62 -4.04 11.16 -4.34
CA PRO A 62 -2.71 10.80 -4.81
C PRO A 62 -1.81 10.47 -3.61
N PRO A 63 -0.93 9.46 -3.70
CA PRO A 63 -0.04 9.12 -2.59
C PRO A 63 0.76 10.35 -2.18
N GLY A 64 0.78 10.65 -0.88
CA GLY A 64 1.62 11.71 -0.34
C GLY A 64 3.09 11.46 -0.70
N ALA A 65 3.82 12.53 -1.00
CA ALA A 65 5.25 12.40 -1.30
C ALA A 65 5.98 11.75 -0.12
N VAL A 66 6.62 10.60 -0.36
CA VAL A 66 7.51 9.94 0.61
C VAL A 66 8.86 10.66 0.73
N SER A 67 9.19 11.49 -0.26
CA SER A 67 10.42 12.27 -0.30
C SER A 67 10.19 13.64 0.34
N VAL A 68 11.11 14.02 1.22
CA VAL A 68 11.25 15.40 1.71
C VAL A 68 12.37 16.09 0.94
N PRO A 69 12.28 17.42 0.69
CA PRO A 69 13.39 18.16 0.11
C PRO A 69 14.60 18.06 1.05
N ALA A 70 15.69 17.49 0.55
CA ALA A 70 16.96 17.53 1.26
C ALA A 70 17.49 18.95 1.20
N ALA A 71 17.77 19.56 2.36
CA ALA A 71 18.56 20.79 2.37
C ALA A 71 19.92 20.50 1.70
N PRO A 72 20.43 21.40 0.85
CA PRO A 72 21.77 21.23 0.31
C PRO A 72 22.77 21.20 1.49
N ALA A 73 23.71 20.26 1.47
CA ALA A 73 24.69 20.07 2.54
C ALA A 73 25.52 21.33 2.86
N SER A 74 25.58 22.31 1.95
CA SER A 74 26.32 23.57 2.13
C SER A 74 25.56 24.68 2.88
N ALA A 75 24.37 24.43 3.43
CA ALA A 75 23.69 25.41 4.29
C ALA A 75 24.07 25.30 5.80
N ARG A 76 25.03 24.44 6.17
CA ARG A 76 25.64 24.48 7.53
C ARG A 76 26.75 25.50 7.69
N GLU A 77 27.30 26.05 6.61
CA GLU A 77 28.57 26.80 6.67
C GLU A 77 28.41 28.34 6.60
N LEU A 78 27.22 28.87 6.29
CA LEU A 78 27.03 30.33 6.13
C LEU A 78 26.25 31.02 7.27
N LEU A 79 25.99 30.32 8.39
CA LEU A 79 25.42 30.92 9.60
C LEU A 79 26.33 30.80 10.84
N GLN A 80 27.61 30.46 10.66
CA GLN A 80 28.62 30.56 11.72
C GLN A 80 29.44 31.85 11.58
N VAL A 81 28.77 33.00 11.74
CA VAL A 81 29.40 34.18 12.33
C VAL A 81 28.29 34.99 13.00
N PRO A 82 28.39 35.21 14.31
CA PRO A 82 29.00 36.46 14.72
C PRO A 82 30.40 36.30 15.34
N VAL A 83 31.24 37.21 14.85
CA VAL A 83 32.42 37.81 15.47
C VAL A 83 32.37 37.77 16.99
N SER A 84 33.47 37.28 17.58
CA SER A 84 33.79 37.40 19.01
C SER A 84 33.63 38.86 19.45
N ALA A 85 32.52 39.17 20.11
CA ALA A 85 32.36 40.43 20.82
C ALA A 85 33.08 40.31 22.16
N LEU A 86 34.27 40.93 22.19
CA LEU A 86 34.90 41.60 23.31
C LEU A 86 35.30 40.70 24.49
N GLU A 87 36.60 40.52 24.73
CA GLU A 87 37.26 40.83 26.01
C GLU A 87 38.77 41.06 25.76
N VAL A 88 39.20 42.33 25.74
CA VAL A 88 40.58 42.74 26.07
C VAL A 88 40.51 44.00 26.93
N GLU A 89 40.75 43.77 28.23
CA GLU A 89 41.52 44.53 29.22
C GLU A 89 41.43 46.06 29.26
N GLN A 90 41.11 46.59 30.45
CA GLN A 90 41.86 47.68 31.11
C GLN A 90 41.60 47.63 32.64
N GLY A 91 42.64 47.45 33.44
CA GLY A 91 42.60 47.62 34.90
C GLY A 91 43.80 47.06 35.63
#